data_AF-A0A7S3UAK2-F1
#
_entry.id   AF-A0A7S3UAK2-F1
#
_cell.length_a   1.000
_cell.length_b   1.000
_cell.length_c   1.000
_cell.angle_alpha   90.00
_cell.angle_beta   90.00
_cell.angle_gamma   90.00
#
_symmetry.space_group_name_H-M   'P 1'
#
loop_
_entity.id
_entity.type
_entity.pdbx_description
1 polymer ?
#
loop_
_entity_poly.entity_id
_entity_poly.type
_entity_poly.pdbx_seq_one_letter_code
_entity_poly.pdbx_strand_id
1 'polypeptide(L)'
;MVRAHGICLVGIWTVATTSWVAGFSFYADRIPNGGNVNCTEEMEGCTVGDICRGLGHNTCVGGSLPLNPFGADFLEAETEWTEELCQMDSDGDGFTNGQELGDPCCEWTAMSEGVLDEDFVPSHPGYAFSVPPKNVTCEDVEG
;
A
#
# COMPACT_ATOMS: atom_id res chain seq x y z
N MET A 1 48.96 49.87 30.99
CA MET A 1 49.34 49.07 29.80
C MET A 1 49.29 47.60 30.17
N VAL A 2 48.19 46.89 29.90
CA VAL A 2 48.15 45.48 29.43
C VAL A 2 46.80 45.32 28.72
N ARG A 3 46.85 44.80 27.50
CA ARG A 3 45.74 44.61 26.57
C ARG A 3 44.86 43.42 27.00
N ALA A 4 43.54 43.59 26.96
CA ALA A 4 42.62 42.46 26.86
C ALA A 4 42.52 42.05 25.38
N HIS A 5 42.76 40.77 25.07
CA HIS A 5 42.48 40.20 23.75
C HIS A 5 41.37 39.17 23.93
N GLY A 6 40.20 39.52 23.41
CA GLY A 6 38.99 38.70 23.46
C GLY A 6 39.13 37.48 22.56
N ILE A 7 38.72 36.33 23.10
CA ILE A 7 38.61 35.08 22.37
C ILE A 7 37.33 35.17 21.54
N CYS A 8 37.48 35.22 20.21
CA CYS A 8 36.37 35.17 19.26
C CYS A 8 35.95 33.69 19.12
N LEU A 9 34.88 33.29 19.81
CA LEU A 9 34.29 31.97 19.66
C LEU A 9 33.57 31.92 18.30
N VAL A 10 34.14 31.21 17.33
CA VAL A 10 33.51 30.92 16.04
C VAL A 10 32.46 29.84 16.28
N GLY A 11 31.19 30.24 16.41
CA GLY A 11 30.07 29.32 16.56
C GLY A 11 29.89 28.47 15.30
N ILE A 12 30.23 27.19 15.38
CA ILE A 12 29.92 26.21 14.34
C ILE A 12 28.43 25.87 14.47
N TRP A 13 27.62 26.46 13.59
CA TRP A 13 26.23 26.07 13.39
C TRP A 13 26.20 24.81 12.53
N THR A 14 26.06 23.64 13.14
CA THR A 14 25.73 22.42 12.38
C THR A 14 24.29 22.54 11.88
N VAL A 15 24.13 22.87 10.60
CA VAL A 15 22.84 22.77 9.91
C VAL A 15 22.58 21.28 9.70
N ALA A 16 21.75 20.68 10.56
CA ALA A 16 21.25 19.33 10.37
C ALA A 16 20.24 19.35 9.22
N THR A 17 20.66 18.94 8.03
CA THR A 17 19.76 18.74 6.90
C THR A 17 18.99 17.44 7.13
N THR A 18 17.70 17.54 7.49
CA THR A 18 16.81 16.37 7.50
C THR A 18 16.51 16.02 6.04
N SER A 19 17.21 15.03 5.50
CA SER A 19 16.93 14.47 4.19
C SER A 19 15.62 13.68 4.29
N TRP A 20 14.55 14.22 3.73
CA TRP A 20 13.31 13.48 3.55
C TRP A 20 13.55 12.46 2.43
N VAL A 21 13.64 11.18 2.79
CA VAL A 21 13.59 10.09 1.82
C VAL A 21 12.12 9.71 1.68
N ALA A 22 11.52 10.02 0.53
CA ALA A 22 10.24 9.45 0.16
C ALA A 22 10.49 7.99 -0.28
N GLY A 23 10.08 7.03 0.54
CA GLY A 23 10.06 5.62 0.15
C GLY A 23 8.86 5.38 -0.75
N PHE A 24 9.12 5.05 -2.01
CA PHE A 24 8.09 4.68 -2.97
C PHE A 24 7.95 3.16 -3.00
N SER A 25 6.73 2.64 -2.83
CA SER A 25 6.48 1.19 -2.87
C SER A 25 6.38 0.74 -4.32
N PHE A 26 7.49 0.24 -4.88
CA PHE A 26 7.55 -0.27 -6.26
C PHE A 26 6.52 -1.36 -6.55
N TYR A 27 6.16 -2.16 -5.54
CA TYR A 27 5.18 -3.24 -5.68
C TYR A 27 3.73 -2.74 -5.67
N ALA A 28 3.44 -1.64 -4.97
CA ALA A 28 2.10 -1.05 -4.95
C ALA A 28 1.64 -0.60 -6.35
N ASP A 29 2.57 -0.12 -7.18
CA ASP A 29 2.30 0.27 -8.58
C ASP A 29 2.01 -0.90 -9.52
N ARG A 30 2.28 -2.13 -9.06
CA ARG A 30 2.02 -3.35 -9.84
C ARG A 30 0.68 -3.99 -9.49
N ILE A 31 -0.10 -3.34 -8.63
CA ILE A 31 -1.35 -3.85 -8.08
C ILE A 31 -2.41 -2.76 -8.31
N PRO A 32 -3.60 -3.07 -8.82
CA PRO A 32 -4.69 -2.09 -8.93
C PRO A 32 -4.98 -1.49 -7.55
N ASN A 33 -5.10 -0.16 -7.46
CA ASN A 33 -5.29 0.55 -6.19
C ASN A 33 -4.30 0.20 -5.06
N GLY A 34 -3.13 -0.37 -5.36
CA GLY A 34 -2.16 -0.79 -4.33
C GLY A 34 -1.60 0.39 -3.50
N GLY A 35 -1.80 1.63 -3.93
CA GLY A 35 -1.47 2.83 -3.18
C GLY A 35 -2.66 3.50 -2.48
N ASN A 36 -3.85 2.90 -2.51
CA ASN A 36 -5.10 3.56 -2.13
C ASN A 36 -5.92 2.79 -1.07
N VAL A 37 -5.38 1.71 -0.49
CA VAL A 37 -6.06 0.95 0.57
C VAL A 37 -6.05 1.72 1.89
N ASN A 38 -7.23 2.03 2.42
CA ASN A 38 -7.37 2.78 3.67
C ASN A 38 -7.04 1.93 4.89
N CYS A 39 -6.48 2.58 5.90
CA CYS A 39 -6.24 1.98 7.20
C CYS A 39 -7.50 1.94 8.07
N THR A 40 -7.73 0.79 8.71
CA THR A 40 -8.76 0.60 9.73
C THR A 40 -8.16 0.49 11.14
N GLU A 41 -8.99 0.44 12.18
CA GLU A 41 -8.55 0.36 13.58
C GLU A 41 -7.84 -0.97 13.90
N GLU A 42 -8.13 -2.01 13.14
CA GLU A 42 -7.62 -3.37 13.31
C GLU A 42 -6.23 -3.55 12.67
N MET A 43 -5.82 -2.66 11.77
CA MET A 43 -4.55 -2.76 11.05
C MET A 43 -3.39 -2.19 11.88
N GLU A 44 -2.38 -3.01 12.14
CA GLU A 44 -1.17 -2.56 12.83
C GLU A 44 -0.29 -1.69 11.91
N GLY A 45 0.23 -0.58 12.44
CA GLY A 45 1.28 0.18 11.77
C GLY A 45 0.80 1.35 10.89
N CYS A 46 -0.46 1.76 11.00
CA CYS A 46 -0.94 3.00 10.42
C CYS A 46 -2.08 3.62 11.24
N THR A 47 -2.48 4.84 10.88
CA THR A 47 -3.58 5.57 11.52
C THR A 47 -4.84 5.43 10.68
N VAL A 48 -6.02 5.34 11.31
CA VAL A 48 -7.31 5.41 10.60
C VAL A 48 -7.38 6.67 9.75
N GLY A 49 -7.73 6.49 8.47
CA GLY A 49 -7.78 7.57 7.47
C GLY A 49 -6.46 7.84 6.74
N ASP A 50 -5.37 7.18 7.13
CA ASP A 50 -4.16 7.08 6.30
C ASP A 50 -4.28 5.87 5.32
N ILE A 51 -3.27 5.71 4.46
CA ILE A 51 -3.13 4.59 3.53
C ILE A 51 -2.22 3.49 4.11
N CYS A 52 -2.64 2.24 3.95
CA CYS A 52 -1.84 1.07 4.26
C CYS A 52 -0.76 0.84 3.19
N ARG A 53 0.52 1.03 3.53
CA ARG A 53 1.63 0.91 2.56
C ARG A 53 2.22 -0.50 2.46
N GLY A 54 1.87 -1.36 3.41
CA GLY A 54 2.37 -2.71 3.57
C GLY A 54 1.38 -3.78 3.14
N LEU A 55 0.79 -3.67 1.94
CA LEU A 55 -0.26 -4.58 1.45
C LEU A 55 0.07 -6.07 1.48
N GLY A 56 1.32 -6.44 1.17
CA GLY A 56 1.78 -7.84 1.26
C GLY A 56 2.33 -8.23 2.64
N HIS A 57 2.24 -7.35 3.63
CA HIS A 57 2.85 -7.51 4.94
C HIS A 57 1.78 -7.59 6.05
N ASN A 58 2.16 -8.16 7.18
CA ASN A 58 1.33 -8.25 8.40
C ASN A 58 1.23 -6.92 9.17
N THR A 59 1.85 -5.85 8.67
CA THR A 59 1.66 -4.49 9.19
C THR A 59 1.67 -3.50 8.02
N CYS A 60 0.91 -2.42 8.15
CA CYS A 60 0.79 -1.38 7.14
C CYS A 60 2.03 -0.48 6.99
N VAL A 61 2.99 -0.57 7.92
CA VAL A 61 4.34 0.00 7.71
C VAL A 61 5.10 -0.76 6.62
N GLY A 62 4.79 -2.05 6.43
CA GLY A 62 5.51 -2.96 5.55
C GLY A 62 6.76 -3.57 6.19
N GLY A 63 7.48 -4.38 5.42
CA GLY A 63 8.76 -4.98 5.84
C GLY A 63 8.65 -6.11 6.87
N SER A 64 7.44 -6.53 7.25
CA SER A 64 7.26 -7.67 8.16
C SER A 64 7.52 -9.00 7.45
N LEU A 65 8.01 -9.99 8.20
CA LEU A 65 7.99 -11.41 7.82
C LEU A 65 7.38 -12.25 8.94
N PRO A 66 6.63 -13.34 8.64
CA PRO A 66 6.22 -13.76 7.29
C PRO A 66 5.35 -12.71 6.59
N LEU A 67 5.13 -12.88 5.28
CA LEU A 67 4.15 -12.08 4.54
C LEU A 67 2.74 -12.44 5.02
N ASN A 68 1.76 -11.58 4.74
CA ASN A 68 0.35 -11.97 4.89
C ASN A 68 -0.05 -12.91 3.72
N PRO A 69 -1.26 -13.50 3.71
CA PRO A 69 -1.66 -14.43 2.65
C PRO A 69 -1.52 -13.83 1.24
N PHE A 70 -2.11 -12.66 0.98
CA PHE A 70 -1.95 -11.96 -0.30
C PHE A 70 -0.50 -11.72 -0.72
N GLY A 71 0.36 -11.29 0.22
CA GLY A 71 1.77 -11.07 -0.06
C GLY A 71 2.51 -12.35 -0.42
N ALA A 72 2.14 -13.48 0.17
CA ALA A 72 2.69 -14.79 -0.18
C ALA A 72 2.26 -15.21 -1.59
N ASP A 73 0.99 -15.03 -1.93
CA ASP A 73 0.45 -15.37 -3.26
C ASP A 73 1.00 -14.42 -4.34
N PHE A 74 1.14 -13.13 -4.03
CA PHE A 74 1.77 -12.17 -4.92
C PHE A 74 3.26 -12.49 -5.14
N LEU A 75 3.96 -12.99 -4.12
CA LEU A 75 5.33 -13.47 -4.27
C LEU A 75 5.40 -14.74 -5.13
N GLU A 76 4.44 -15.65 -5.00
CA GLU A 76 4.31 -16.85 -5.85
C GLU A 76 4.00 -16.49 -7.31
N ALA A 77 3.19 -15.46 -7.53
CA ALA A 77 2.93 -14.84 -8.83
C ALA A 77 4.11 -13.98 -9.35
N GLU A 78 5.33 -14.22 -8.87
CA GLU A 78 6.56 -13.50 -9.25
C GLU A 78 6.47 -11.97 -9.10
N THR A 79 5.64 -11.50 -8.17
CA THR A 79 5.34 -10.07 -7.92
C THR A 79 4.72 -9.35 -9.12
N GLU A 80 3.84 -10.05 -9.85
CA GLU A 80 3.03 -9.55 -10.95
C GLU A 80 1.53 -9.71 -10.66
N TRP A 81 0.72 -8.78 -11.17
CA TRP A 81 -0.75 -8.89 -11.14
C TRP A 81 -1.20 -9.82 -12.27
N THR A 82 -1.18 -11.12 -11.99
CA THR A 82 -1.64 -12.15 -12.92
C THR A 82 -3.15 -12.36 -12.79
N GLU A 83 -3.78 -12.90 -13.84
CA GLU A 83 -5.19 -13.28 -13.80
C GLU A 83 -5.47 -14.28 -12.66
N GLU A 84 -4.58 -15.25 -12.44
CA GLU A 84 -4.70 -16.23 -11.35
C GLU A 84 -4.67 -15.57 -9.97
N LEU A 85 -3.74 -14.64 -9.73
CA LEU A 85 -3.70 -13.89 -8.48
C LEU A 85 -4.95 -13.04 -8.31
N CYS A 86 -5.39 -12.35 -9.36
CA CYS A 86 -6.58 -11.51 -9.31
C CYS A 86 -7.87 -12.30 -8.96
N GLN A 87 -7.99 -13.53 -9.45
CA GLN A 87 -9.13 -14.42 -9.17
C GLN A 87 -9.04 -15.14 -7.82
N MET A 88 -7.91 -15.06 -7.13
CA MET A 88 -7.71 -15.72 -5.84
C MET A 88 -8.40 -14.95 -4.71
N ASP A 89 -8.96 -15.68 -3.75
CA ASP A 89 -9.40 -15.18 -2.44
C ASP A 89 -8.27 -15.51 -1.45
N SER A 90 -7.30 -14.60 -1.35
CA SER A 90 -6.04 -14.87 -0.66
C SER A 90 -6.22 -14.99 0.86
N ASP A 91 -7.10 -14.19 1.46
CA ASP A 91 -7.32 -14.18 2.91
C ASP A 91 -8.55 -14.97 3.39
N GLY A 92 -9.38 -15.46 2.46
CA GLY A 92 -10.48 -16.38 2.72
C GLY A 92 -11.76 -15.70 3.20
N ASP A 93 -11.98 -14.44 2.86
CA ASP A 93 -13.16 -13.66 3.25
C ASP A 93 -14.35 -13.79 2.27
N GLY A 94 -14.13 -14.48 1.14
CA GLY A 94 -15.11 -14.72 0.10
C GLY A 94 -15.11 -13.69 -1.04
N PHE A 95 -14.16 -12.76 -1.06
CA PHE A 95 -13.92 -11.83 -2.16
C PHE A 95 -12.60 -12.18 -2.85
N THR A 96 -12.55 -12.00 -4.17
CA THR A 96 -11.27 -12.13 -4.88
C THR A 96 -10.43 -10.87 -4.71
N ASN A 97 -9.11 -11.01 -4.82
CA ASN A 97 -8.16 -9.90 -4.82
C ASN A 97 -8.57 -8.80 -5.82
N GLY A 98 -9.08 -9.19 -6.99
CA GLY A 98 -9.64 -8.28 -8.00
C GLY A 98 -10.87 -7.52 -7.52
N GLN A 99 -11.82 -8.17 -6.86
CA GLN A 99 -13.01 -7.49 -6.31
C GLN A 99 -12.64 -6.45 -5.25
N GLU A 100 -11.65 -6.77 -4.43
CA GLU A 100 -11.17 -5.89 -3.36
C GLU A 100 -10.35 -4.71 -3.85
N LEU A 101 -9.55 -4.92 -4.89
CA LEU A 101 -8.61 -3.93 -5.40
C LEU A 101 -9.12 -3.17 -6.65
N GLY A 102 -10.34 -3.46 -7.11
CA GLY A 102 -11.03 -2.71 -8.14
C GLY A 102 -10.76 -3.20 -9.56
N ASP A 103 -10.43 -4.48 -9.69
CA ASP A 103 -10.27 -5.21 -10.95
C ASP A 103 -11.10 -6.51 -10.94
N PRO A 104 -12.44 -6.44 -10.80
CA PRO A 104 -13.28 -7.64 -10.68
C PRO A 104 -13.31 -8.49 -11.96
N CYS A 105 -12.87 -7.94 -13.10
CA CYS A 105 -12.75 -8.66 -14.37
C CYS A 105 -11.34 -9.20 -14.64
N CYS A 106 -10.34 -8.88 -13.80
CA CYS A 106 -8.95 -9.27 -13.99
C CYS A 106 -8.35 -8.79 -15.33
N GLU A 107 -8.72 -7.57 -15.73
CA GLU A 107 -8.27 -6.93 -16.98
C GLU A 107 -7.30 -5.78 -16.73
N TRP A 108 -7.07 -5.40 -15.46
CA TRP A 108 -6.15 -4.32 -15.13
C TRP A 108 -4.73 -4.67 -15.59
N THR A 109 -4.06 -3.66 -16.15
CA THR A 109 -2.64 -3.71 -16.46
C THR A 109 -1.96 -2.47 -15.88
N ALA A 110 -0.66 -2.55 -15.57
CA ALA A 110 0.09 -1.39 -15.10
C ALA A 110 0.12 -0.20 -16.10
N MET A 111 -0.27 -0.43 -17.36
CA MET A 111 -0.41 0.62 -18.38
C MET A 111 -1.85 1.06 -18.60
N SER A 112 -2.86 0.32 -18.11
CA SER A 112 -4.23 0.80 -18.17
C SER A 112 -4.38 1.94 -17.18
N GLU A 113 -4.73 3.12 -17.68
CA GLU A 113 -5.53 4.08 -16.91
C GLU A 113 -6.91 3.45 -16.71
N GLY A 114 -6.97 2.38 -15.91
CA GLY A 114 -8.23 1.74 -15.56
C GLY A 114 -9.14 2.82 -15.02
N VAL A 115 -10.40 2.81 -15.46
CA VAL A 115 -11.43 3.72 -14.94
C VAL A 115 -11.60 3.36 -13.47
N LEU A 116 -10.82 4.01 -12.61
CA LEU A 116 -11.03 3.99 -11.19
C LEU A 116 -12.37 4.67 -11.01
N ASP A 117 -13.41 3.88 -10.72
CA ASP A 117 -14.63 4.42 -10.17
C ASP A 117 -14.23 5.22 -8.93
N GLU A 118 -14.42 6.54 -8.95
CA GLU A 118 -14.03 7.41 -7.84
C GLU A 118 -14.80 7.07 -6.55
N ASP A 119 -15.92 6.34 -6.67
CA ASP A 119 -16.68 5.83 -5.54
C ASP A 119 -16.20 4.43 -5.07
N PHE A 120 -15.23 3.81 -5.76
CA PHE A 120 -14.65 2.54 -5.35
C PHE A 120 -13.76 2.73 -4.12
N VAL A 121 -14.07 1.99 -3.06
CA VAL A 121 -13.28 1.97 -1.83
C VAL A 121 -12.59 0.62 -1.75
N PRO A 122 -11.27 0.55 -2.00
CA PRO A 122 -10.56 -0.71 -1.96
C PRO A 122 -10.47 -1.25 -0.54
N SER A 123 -10.50 -2.58 -0.43
CA SER A 123 -10.28 -3.31 0.81
C SER A 123 -8.91 -4.00 0.81
N HIS A 124 -8.61 -4.81 1.83
CA HIS A 124 -7.24 -5.28 2.05
C HIS A 124 -7.16 -6.79 1.87
N PRO A 125 -6.56 -7.29 0.77
CA PRO A 125 -6.63 -8.70 0.36
C PRO A 125 -5.85 -9.69 1.21
N GLY A 126 -5.09 -9.19 2.18
CA GLY A 126 -4.37 -9.99 3.16
C GLY A 126 -5.02 -10.03 4.56
N TYR A 127 -6.19 -9.42 4.76
CA TYR A 127 -6.87 -9.34 6.05
C TYR A 127 -8.38 -9.60 5.93
N ALA A 128 -8.81 -10.81 6.29
CA ALA A 128 -10.20 -11.24 6.13
C ALA A 128 -11.28 -10.44 6.89
N PHE A 129 -10.90 -9.47 7.73
CA PHE A 129 -11.83 -8.53 8.36
C PHE A 129 -12.10 -7.29 7.50
N SER A 130 -11.28 -7.05 6.48
CA SER A 130 -11.29 -5.87 5.63
C SER A 130 -11.92 -6.22 4.29
N VAL A 131 -13.25 -6.21 4.25
CA VAL A 131 -14.05 -6.57 3.07
C VAL A 131 -14.52 -5.32 2.30
N PRO A 132 -14.80 -5.40 0.98
CA PRO A 132 -15.28 -4.26 0.22
C PRO A 132 -16.72 -3.88 0.63
N PRO A 133 -17.09 -2.59 0.64
CA PRO A 133 -18.43 -2.14 1.07
C PRO A 133 -19.54 -2.54 0.10
N LYS A 134 -19.18 -2.86 -1.16
CA LYS A 134 -20.06 -3.37 -2.20
C LYS A 134 -19.37 -4.56 -2.85
N ASN A 135 -20.13 -5.62 -3.08
CA ASN A 135 -19.67 -6.71 -3.94
C ASN A 135 -19.87 -6.29 -5.41
N VAL A 136 -18.81 -5.79 -6.03
CA VAL A 136 -18.80 -5.47 -7.46
C VAL A 136 -18.24 -6.69 -8.19
N THR A 137 -19.04 -7.26 -9.09
CA THR A 137 -18.64 -8.37 -9.94
C THR A 137 -18.27 -7.88 -11.33
N CYS A 138 -17.61 -8.71 -12.13
CA CYS A 138 -17.29 -8.34 -13.51
C CYS A 138 -18.55 -7.99 -14.34
N GLU A 139 -19.65 -8.70 -14.10
CA GLU A 139 -20.94 -8.44 -14.75
C GLU A 139 -21.49 -7.04 -14.45
N ASP A 140 -21.18 -6.48 -13.28
CA ASP A 140 -21.62 -5.13 -12.88
C ASP A 140 -20.82 -4.02 -13.58
N VAL A 141 -19.60 -4.32 -14.06
CA VAL A 141 -18.70 -3.35 -14.72
C VAL A 141 -18.96 -3.30 -16.24
N GLU A 142 -19.43 -4.38 -16.84
CA GLU A 142 -19.71 -4.48 -18.28
C GLU A 142 -21.12 -3.97 -18.69
N GLY A 143 -21.98 -3.65 -17.72
CA GLY A 143 -23.40 -3.28 -17.91
C GLY A 143 -23.70 -1.78 -17.97
#